data_AF-A0A520PSY6-F1
#
_entry.id   AF-A0A520PSY6-F1
#
_cell.length_a   1.000
_cell.length_b   1.000
_cell.length_c   1.000
_cell.angle_alpha   90.00
_cell.angle_beta   90.00
_cell.angle_gamma   90.00
#
_symmetry.space_group_name_H-M   'P 1'
#
loop_
_entity.id
_entity.type
_entity.pdbx_description
1 polymer ?
#
loop_
_entity_poly.entity_id
_entity_poly.type
_entity_poly.pdbx_seq_one_letter_code
_entity_poly.pdbx_strand_id
1 'polypeptide(L)'
;MDAEGDHEAKLLRAVMMRRLVMGVGALTFAVCSVAFACFTAYAMYDGAFRGARLPLRMIVIGLVLGLLFGLAGVVTLRRGEIDLDSGTVHGGEPVPVKLVAGATALVTLVVAMLAAWPLGVYGWIGGRFSKCRELVTVEELSALAGQPLEAGELSEADADVEVCTLRIMAPGDESPVAAISVHEDYFRGGYDFKRARLSEETPVPNLGTEALRGRGGGYHHVGFLVAPSGAWVQLSEEAFDDADVEAVIERLRERASMIEPYDG
;
A
#
# COMPACT_ATOMS: atom_id res chain seq x y z
N MET A 1 -23.15 39.83 41.14
CA MET A 1 -22.58 38.68 40.40
C MET A 1 -23.21 38.79 39.03
N ASP A 2 -22.50 39.49 38.15
CA ASP A 2 -23.14 40.39 37.20
C ASP A 2 -23.37 39.66 35.87
N ALA A 3 -24.63 39.52 35.48
CA ALA A 3 -25.07 38.83 34.27
C ALA A 3 -24.45 39.39 32.99
N GLU A 4 -23.99 40.64 33.05
CA GLU A 4 -23.28 41.36 31.98
C GLU A 4 -21.88 40.77 31.73
N GLY A 5 -21.14 40.41 32.79
CA GLY A 5 -19.83 39.76 32.66
C GLY A 5 -19.90 38.31 32.16
N ASP A 6 -21.00 37.59 32.46
CA ASP A 6 -21.24 36.24 31.95
C ASP A 6 -21.62 36.24 30.46
N HIS A 7 -22.31 37.29 29.98
CA HIS A 7 -22.61 37.47 28.55
C HIS A 7 -21.36 37.80 27.74
N GLU A 8 -20.50 38.69 28.23
CA GLU A 8 -19.26 39.08 27.55
C GLU A 8 -18.27 37.89 27.46
N ALA A 9 -18.16 37.10 28.54
CA ALA A 9 -17.34 35.88 28.54
C ALA A 9 -17.85 34.80 27.56
N LYS A 10 -19.16 34.65 27.41
CA LYS A 10 -19.77 33.73 26.44
C LYS A 10 -19.54 34.17 24.99
N LEU A 11 -19.65 35.47 24.71
CA LEU A 11 -19.38 36.03 23.38
C LEU A 11 -17.89 35.87 23.00
N LEU A 12 -16.97 36.18 23.91
CA LEU A 12 -15.53 35.98 23.68
C LEU A 12 -15.20 34.51 23.43
N ARG A 13 -15.81 33.58 24.16
CA ARG A 13 -15.63 32.13 23.97
C ARG A 13 -16.18 31.65 22.62
N ALA A 14 -17.33 32.17 22.19
CA ALA A 14 -17.93 31.84 20.90
C ALA A 14 -17.07 32.34 19.72
N VAL A 15 -16.59 33.59 19.79
CA VAL A 15 -15.68 34.16 18.78
C VAL A 15 -14.34 33.40 18.74
N MET A 16 -13.79 33.03 19.89
CA MET A 16 -12.57 32.22 19.97
C MET A 16 -12.77 30.83 19.35
N MET A 17 -13.87 30.14 19.65
CA MET A 17 -14.19 28.83 19.05
C MET A 17 -14.35 28.93 17.53
N ARG A 18 -15.04 29.96 17.04
CA ARG A 18 -15.26 30.16 15.61
C ARG A 18 -13.95 30.43 14.86
N ARG A 19 -13.07 31.26 15.42
CA ARG A 19 -11.71 31.50 14.90
C ARG A 19 -10.84 30.25 14.91
N LEU A 20 -10.96 29.43 15.95
CA LEU A 20 -10.24 28.17 16.05
C LEU A 20 -10.71 27.18 14.98
N VAL A 21 -12.02 27.03 14.79
CA VAL A 21 -12.58 26.13 13.75
C VAL A 21 -12.20 26.60 12.35
N MET A 22 -12.38 27.89 12.02
CA MET A 22 -12.04 28.41 10.70
C MET A 22 -10.53 28.35 10.43
N GLY A 23 -9.71 28.73 11.42
CA GLY A 23 -8.26 28.74 11.30
C GLY A 23 -7.65 27.34 11.16
N VAL A 24 -8.09 26.39 11.99
CA VAL A 24 -7.66 24.99 11.91
C VAL A 24 -8.20 24.34 10.63
N GLY A 25 -9.44 24.63 10.23
CA GLY A 25 -10.02 24.15 8.98
C GLY A 25 -9.20 24.60 7.76
N ALA A 26 -8.80 25.87 7.72
CA ALA A 26 -7.96 26.41 6.66
C ALA A 26 -6.56 25.77 6.63
N LEU A 27 -5.93 25.58 7.80
CA LEU A 27 -4.65 24.86 7.90
C LEU A 27 -4.77 23.40 7.46
N THR A 28 -5.89 22.75 7.79
CA THR A 28 -6.16 21.36 7.39
C THR A 28 -6.29 21.26 5.88
N PHE A 29 -7.09 22.14 5.28
CA PHE A 29 -7.24 22.21 3.83
C PHE A 29 -5.89 22.50 3.14
N ALA A 30 -5.06 23.35 3.73
CA ALA A 30 -3.72 23.62 3.24
C ALA A 30 -2.84 22.37 3.19
N VAL A 31 -2.79 21.61 4.29
CA VAL A 31 -2.01 20.37 4.39
C VAL A 31 -2.53 19.32 3.40
N CYS A 32 -3.85 19.13 3.30
CA CYS A 32 -4.45 18.19 2.35
C CYS A 32 -4.14 18.57 0.89
N SER A 33 -4.16 19.87 0.56
CA SER A 33 -3.86 20.36 -0.79
C SER A 33 -2.40 20.12 -1.18
N VAL A 34 -1.46 20.30 -0.23
CA VAL A 34 -0.03 19.98 -0.43
C VAL A 34 0.17 18.47 -0.56
N ALA A 35 -0.45 17.67 0.31
CA ALA A 35 -0.38 16.21 0.24
C ALA A 35 -0.89 15.66 -1.10
N PHE A 36 -2.01 16.21 -1.60
CA PHE A 36 -2.56 15.87 -2.92
C PHE A 36 -1.60 16.24 -4.06
N ALA A 37 -0.93 17.40 -3.97
CA ALA A 37 0.09 17.79 -4.95
C ALA A 37 1.30 16.84 -4.94
N CYS A 38 1.78 16.45 -3.75
CA CYS A 38 2.86 15.47 -3.60
C CYS A 38 2.48 14.09 -4.16
N PHE A 39 1.27 13.60 -3.86
CA PHE A 39 0.76 12.35 -4.41
C PHE A 39 0.69 12.38 -5.94
N THR A 40 0.15 13.46 -6.51
CA THR A 40 0.06 13.63 -7.96
C THR A 40 1.45 13.65 -8.61
N ALA A 41 2.44 14.27 -7.95
CA ALA A 41 3.83 14.27 -8.41
C ALA A 41 4.46 12.86 -8.36
N TYR A 42 4.19 12.09 -7.32
CA TYR A 42 4.65 10.70 -7.20
C TYR A 42 4.04 9.81 -8.30
N ALA A 43 2.73 9.88 -8.49
CA ALA A 43 2.04 9.11 -9.54
C ALA A 43 2.50 9.49 -10.97
N MET A 44 2.96 10.73 -11.18
CA MET A 44 3.63 11.11 -12.43
C MET A 44 5.02 10.46 -12.59
N TYR A 45 5.81 10.40 -11.51
CA TYR A 45 7.13 9.77 -11.51
C TYR A 45 7.06 8.26 -11.79
N ASP A 46 6.07 7.59 -11.21
CA ASP A 46 5.81 6.16 -11.38
C ASP A 46 5.21 5.80 -12.77
N GLY A 47 5.02 6.79 -13.65
CA GLY A 47 4.59 6.57 -15.03
C GLY A 47 3.08 6.33 -15.21
N ALA A 48 2.26 6.44 -14.16
CA ALA A 48 0.81 6.26 -14.23
C ALA A 48 0.10 7.25 -15.18
N PHE A 49 0.75 8.38 -15.52
CA PHE A 49 0.18 9.44 -16.37
C PHE A 49 1.03 9.79 -17.61
N ARG A 50 1.66 8.79 -18.26
CA ARG A 50 2.44 9.02 -19.49
C ARG A 50 1.62 9.80 -20.55
N GLY A 51 2.08 11.01 -20.90
CA GLY A 51 1.53 11.84 -21.98
C GLY A 51 0.50 12.91 -21.59
N ALA A 52 0.04 12.96 -20.33
CA ALA A 52 -0.94 13.95 -19.90
C ALA A 52 -0.30 15.26 -19.39
N ARG A 53 -0.76 16.42 -19.89
CA ARG A 53 -0.39 17.77 -19.37
C ARG A 53 -1.24 18.24 -18.18
N LEU A 54 -2.34 17.55 -17.88
CA LEU A 54 -3.23 17.82 -16.75
C LEU A 54 -2.59 17.69 -15.35
N PRO A 55 -1.76 16.67 -15.03
CA PRO A 55 -1.30 16.44 -13.67
C PRO A 55 -0.33 17.51 -13.17
N LEU A 56 0.45 18.13 -14.07
CA LEU A 56 1.36 19.23 -13.73
C LEU A 56 0.59 20.50 -13.27
N ARG A 57 -0.59 20.76 -13.86
CA ARG A 57 -1.47 21.86 -13.43
C ARG A 57 -2.11 21.58 -12.07
N MET A 58 -2.49 20.32 -11.80
CA MET A 58 -3.07 19.90 -10.52
C MET A 58 -2.07 20.03 -9.37
N ILE A 59 -0.79 19.72 -9.60
CA ILE A 59 0.30 19.93 -8.63
C ILE A 59 0.42 21.42 -8.27
N VAL A 60 0.50 22.29 -9.29
CA VAL A 60 0.61 23.75 -9.07
C VAL A 60 -0.62 24.29 -8.34
N ILE A 61 -1.83 23.87 -8.73
CA ILE A 61 -3.08 24.28 -8.06
C ILE A 61 -3.08 23.81 -6.60
N GLY A 62 -2.70 22.57 -6.31
CA GLY A 62 -2.63 22.04 -4.95
C GLY A 62 -1.62 22.79 -4.07
N LEU A 63 -0.45 23.14 -4.61
CA LEU A 63 0.55 23.93 -3.89
C LEU A 63 0.09 25.38 -3.64
N VAL A 64 -0.53 26.03 -4.63
CA VAL A 64 -1.04 27.41 -4.50
C VAL A 64 -2.19 27.47 -3.50
N LEU A 65 -3.16 26.55 -3.59
CA LEU A 65 -4.25 26.45 -2.62
C LEU A 65 -3.69 26.13 -1.22
N GLY A 66 -2.71 25.23 -1.14
CA GLY A 66 -1.96 24.93 0.08
C GLY A 66 -1.41 26.20 0.76
N LEU A 67 -0.70 27.02 -0.01
CA LEU A 67 -0.12 28.25 0.49
C LEU A 67 -1.19 29.27 0.93
N LEU A 68 -2.22 29.50 0.10
CA LEU A 68 -3.25 30.50 0.35
C LEU A 68 -4.08 30.17 1.60
N PHE A 69 -4.54 28.92 1.73
CA PHE A 69 -5.29 28.49 2.90
C PHE A 69 -4.43 28.38 4.14
N GLY A 70 -3.13 28.07 3.99
CA GLY A 70 -2.16 28.08 5.09
C GLY A 70 -2.00 29.50 5.67
N LEU A 71 -1.81 30.48 4.79
CA LEU A 71 -1.72 31.90 5.17
C LEU A 71 -3.03 32.40 5.78
N ALA A 72 -4.18 32.08 5.18
CA ALA A 72 -5.49 32.44 5.72
C ALA A 72 -5.70 31.88 7.13
N GLY A 73 -5.40 30.59 7.35
CA GLY A 73 -5.51 29.95 8.66
C GLY A 73 -4.61 30.60 9.71
N VAL A 74 -3.36 30.92 9.37
CA VAL A 74 -2.44 31.63 10.27
C VAL A 74 -2.98 33.02 10.62
N VAL A 75 -3.50 33.78 9.64
CA VAL A 75 -4.07 35.11 9.86
C VAL A 75 -5.32 35.04 10.76
N THR A 76 -6.22 34.10 10.51
CA THR A 76 -7.45 33.91 11.31
C THR A 76 -7.13 33.58 12.77
N LEU A 77 -6.13 32.73 13.01
CA LEU A 77 -5.69 32.33 14.36
C LEU A 77 -4.89 33.42 15.09
N ARG A 78 -4.08 34.21 14.37
CA ARG A 78 -3.17 35.20 14.98
C ARG A 78 -3.74 36.61 15.09
N ARG A 79 -4.51 37.09 14.10
CA ARG A 79 -4.90 38.51 13.99
C ARG A 79 -6.39 38.79 14.17
N GLY A 80 -7.28 37.84 13.88
CA GLY A 80 -8.72 38.09 13.96
C GLY A 80 -9.52 37.35 12.91
N GLU A 81 -10.85 37.36 13.02
CA GLU A 81 -11.72 36.98 11.90
C GLU A 81 -11.49 37.97 10.74
N ILE A 82 -11.28 37.45 9.54
CA ILE A 82 -11.39 38.22 8.31
C ILE A 82 -12.87 38.19 7.96
N ASP A 83 -13.55 39.31 8.09
CA ASP A 83 -14.89 39.44 7.56
C ASP A 83 -14.79 39.51 6.03
N LEU A 84 -15.26 38.46 5.36
CA LEU A 84 -15.17 38.32 3.90
C LEU A 84 -16.10 39.31 3.17
N ASP A 85 -17.11 39.85 3.84
CA ASP A 85 -18.04 40.83 3.26
C ASP A 85 -17.50 42.27 3.34
N SER A 86 -16.68 42.59 4.35
CA SER A 86 -16.14 43.94 4.57
C SER A 86 -14.63 44.08 4.34
N GLY A 87 -13.89 42.97 4.27
CA GLY A 87 -12.42 42.95 4.15
C GLY A 87 -11.70 43.46 5.41
N THR A 88 -12.41 43.66 6.53
CA THR A 88 -11.83 44.17 7.77
C THR A 88 -11.45 43.05 8.73
N VAL A 89 -10.39 43.27 9.53
CA VAL A 89 -9.90 42.30 10.53
C VAL A 89 -10.39 42.70 11.91
N HIS A 90 -11.27 41.89 12.51
CA HIS A 90 -11.73 42.12 13.88
C HIS A 90 -10.68 41.63 14.88
N GLY A 91 -9.99 42.57 15.53
CA GLY A 91 -8.95 42.28 16.52
C GLY A 91 -9.52 41.59 17.76
N GLY A 92 -8.93 40.45 18.13
CA GLY A 92 -9.19 39.75 19.39
C GLY A 92 -7.93 39.00 19.83
N GLU A 93 -7.84 38.62 21.11
CA GLU A 93 -6.67 37.93 21.64
C GLU A 93 -6.27 36.71 20.78
N PRO A 94 -4.96 36.49 20.59
CA PRO A 94 -4.47 35.38 19.78
C PRO A 94 -4.84 34.03 20.40
N VAL A 95 -5.22 33.06 19.57
CA VAL A 95 -5.59 31.72 20.02
C VAL A 95 -4.38 31.05 20.71
N PRO A 96 -4.56 30.37 21.86
CA PRO A 96 -3.46 29.74 22.58
C PRO A 96 -2.68 28.73 21.72
N VAL A 97 -1.36 28.86 21.69
CA VAL A 97 -0.46 28.04 20.84
C VAL A 97 -0.60 26.55 21.13
N LYS A 98 -0.89 26.15 22.37
CA LYS A 98 -1.10 24.75 22.75
C LYS A 98 -2.31 24.11 22.05
N LEU A 99 -3.39 24.87 21.87
CA LEU A 99 -4.59 24.41 21.16
C LEU A 99 -4.33 24.30 19.66
N VAL A 100 -3.63 25.28 19.09
CA VAL A 100 -3.21 25.23 17.69
C VAL A 100 -2.31 24.02 17.44
N ALA A 101 -1.30 23.81 18.28
CA ALA A 101 -0.37 22.67 18.18
C ALA A 101 -1.09 21.32 18.27
N GLY A 102 -2.02 21.16 19.22
CA GLY A 102 -2.81 19.93 19.36
C GLY A 102 -3.69 19.67 18.14
N ALA A 103 -4.39 20.69 17.64
CA ALA A 103 -5.23 20.57 16.45
C ALA A 103 -4.40 20.27 15.20
N THR A 104 -3.26 20.93 15.00
CA THR A 104 -2.36 20.64 13.89
C THR A 104 -1.76 19.24 13.97
N ALA A 105 -1.37 18.77 15.16
CA ALA A 105 -0.81 17.42 15.32
C ALA A 105 -1.83 16.34 14.98
N LEU A 106 -3.09 16.51 15.41
CA LEU A 106 -4.18 15.59 15.07
C LEU A 106 -4.42 15.54 13.56
N VAL A 107 -4.46 16.70 12.91
CA VAL A 107 -4.62 16.80 11.45
C VAL A 107 -3.45 16.16 10.71
N THR A 108 -2.21 16.44 11.12
CA THR A 108 -1.02 15.81 10.54
C THR A 108 -1.05 14.29 10.68
N LEU A 109 -1.50 13.76 11.82
CA LEU A 109 -1.67 12.32 12.03
C LEU A 109 -2.68 11.72 11.04
N VAL A 110 -3.85 12.35 10.89
CA VAL A 110 -4.89 11.89 9.96
C VAL A 110 -4.39 11.93 8.51
N VAL A 111 -3.72 13.01 8.12
CA VAL A 111 -3.12 13.11 6.77
C VAL A 111 -2.02 12.08 6.57
N ALA A 112 -1.18 11.82 7.56
CA ALA A 112 -0.15 10.79 7.50
C ALA A 112 -0.77 9.38 7.34
N MET A 113 -1.86 9.07 8.06
CA MET A 113 -2.58 7.79 7.91
C MET A 113 -3.22 7.65 6.53
N LEU A 114 -3.81 8.72 5.98
CA LEU A 114 -4.40 8.72 4.64
C LEU A 114 -3.33 8.64 3.55
N ALA A 115 -2.18 9.29 3.75
CA ALA A 115 -1.04 9.24 2.83
C ALA A 115 -0.29 7.89 2.90
N ALA A 116 -0.38 7.16 4.02
CA ALA A 116 0.21 5.83 4.15
C ALA A 116 -0.41 4.82 3.16
N TRP A 117 -1.65 5.03 2.72
CA TRP A 117 -2.32 4.20 1.72
C TRP A 117 -1.66 4.25 0.33
N PRO A 118 -1.56 5.41 -0.34
CA PRO A 118 -0.88 5.49 -1.64
C PRO A 118 0.63 5.27 -1.57
N LEU A 119 1.26 5.47 -0.41
CA LEU A 119 2.69 5.17 -0.20
C LEU A 119 2.98 3.67 -0.07
N GLY A 120 1.97 2.81 -0.20
CA GLY A 120 2.14 1.36 -0.14
C GLY A 120 2.54 0.85 1.24
N VAL A 121 2.41 1.66 2.31
CA VAL A 121 2.82 1.25 3.66
C VAL A 121 1.97 0.09 4.18
N TYR A 122 0.66 0.12 3.91
CA TYR A 122 -0.22 -1.00 4.28
C TYR A 122 0.04 -2.26 3.44
N GLY A 123 0.34 -2.12 2.14
CA GLY A 123 0.77 -3.25 1.29
C GLY A 123 2.15 -3.78 1.66
N TRP A 124 3.06 -2.93 2.15
CA TRP A 124 4.37 -3.34 2.67
C TRP A 124 4.25 -4.09 4.01
N ILE A 125 3.33 -3.65 4.89
CA ILE A 125 3.02 -4.34 6.14
C ILE A 125 2.29 -5.66 5.87
N GLY A 126 1.28 -5.67 4.99
CA GLY A 126 0.56 -6.88 4.57
C GLY A 126 1.48 -7.88 3.87
N GLY A 127 2.32 -7.39 2.95
CA GLY A 127 3.33 -8.18 2.26
C GLY A 127 4.45 -8.72 3.14
N ARG A 128 4.65 -8.20 4.37
CA ARG A 128 5.58 -8.77 5.35
C ARG A 128 5.03 -10.05 6.01
N PHE A 129 3.71 -10.24 5.98
CA PHE A 129 3.02 -11.41 6.53
C PHE A 129 2.33 -12.26 5.45
N SER A 130 2.69 -12.10 4.16
CA SER A 130 2.04 -12.85 3.08
C SER A 130 2.55 -14.29 3.00
N LYS A 131 1.62 -15.24 2.88
CA LYS A 131 1.91 -16.69 2.78
C LYS A 131 2.87 -17.05 1.63
N CYS A 132 2.95 -16.23 0.57
CA CYS A 132 3.93 -16.42 -0.51
C CYS A 132 5.38 -16.35 -0.04
N ARG A 133 5.69 -15.44 0.89
CA ARG A 133 7.06 -15.28 1.41
C ARG A 133 7.44 -16.37 2.39
N GLU A 134 6.46 -17.03 2.99
CA GLU A 134 6.68 -18.11 3.94
C GLU A 134 6.90 -19.47 3.27
N LEU A 135 6.34 -19.71 2.08
CA LEU A 135 6.52 -20.98 1.36
C LEU A 135 7.96 -21.20 0.91
N VAL A 136 8.52 -20.25 0.17
CA VAL A 136 9.92 -20.28 -0.26
C VAL A 136 10.46 -18.86 -0.20
N THR A 137 11.58 -18.67 0.49
CA THR A 137 12.13 -17.32 0.68
C THR A 137 12.99 -16.90 -0.49
N VAL A 138 13.17 -15.59 -0.67
CA VAL A 138 14.04 -15.05 -1.72
C VAL A 138 15.50 -15.43 -1.45
N GLU A 139 15.90 -15.53 -0.17
CA GLU A 139 17.24 -15.99 0.21
C GLU A 139 17.47 -17.45 -0.17
N GLU A 140 16.47 -18.32 0.04
CA GLU A 140 16.54 -19.72 -0.37
C GLU A 140 16.67 -19.85 -1.88
N LEU A 141 15.85 -19.11 -2.64
CA LEU A 141 15.92 -19.12 -4.11
C LEU A 141 17.20 -18.49 -4.65
N SER A 142 17.71 -17.44 -4.02
CA SER A 142 19.00 -16.83 -4.39
C SER A 142 20.16 -17.80 -4.17
N ALA A 143 20.11 -18.57 -3.08
CA ALA A 143 21.14 -19.57 -2.78
C ALA A 143 21.13 -20.72 -3.80
N LEU A 144 19.94 -21.19 -4.21
CA LEU A 144 19.78 -22.22 -5.24
C LEU A 144 20.21 -21.70 -6.63
N ALA A 145 19.72 -20.53 -7.04
CA ALA A 145 20.07 -19.93 -8.33
C ALA A 145 21.54 -19.48 -8.43
N GLY A 146 22.30 -19.49 -7.33
CA GLY A 146 23.69 -19.05 -7.30
C GLY A 146 23.90 -17.55 -7.59
N GLN A 147 22.85 -16.74 -7.50
CA GLN A 147 22.86 -15.31 -7.81
C GLN A 147 21.94 -14.52 -6.87
N PRO A 148 22.21 -13.24 -6.61
CA PRO A 148 21.31 -12.41 -5.84
C PRO A 148 19.99 -12.23 -6.60
N LEU A 149 18.88 -12.60 -5.98
CA LEU A 149 17.54 -12.32 -6.49
C LEU A 149 16.85 -11.27 -5.63
N GLU A 150 15.95 -10.51 -6.23
CA GLU A 150 15.17 -9.49 -5.54
C GLU A 150 13.68 -9.81 -5.60
N ALA A 151 12.99 -9.61 -4.48
CA ALA A 151 11.53 -9.62 -4.47
C ALA A 151 11.04 -8.49 -5.38
N GLY A 152 10.42 -8.85 -6.49
CA GLY A 152 9.71 -7.92 -7.35
C GLY A 152 8.38 -7.49 -6.74
N GLU A 153 7.50 -7.01 -7.60
CA GLU A 153 6.19 -6.51 -7.19
C GLU A 153 5.32 -7.65 -6.62
N LEU A 154 4.85 -7.43 -5.38
CA LEU A 154 3.80 -8.24 -4.77
C LEU A 154 2.48 -7.73 -5.34
N SER A 155 1.82 -8.54 -6.18
CA SER A 155 0.47 -8.23 -6.64
C SER A 155 -0.50 -8.95 -5.73
N GLU A 156 -1.11 -8.21 -4.80
CA GLU A 156 -2.37 -8.61 -4.17
C GLU A 156 -3.48 -8.22 -5.16
N ALA A 157 -3.89 -9.17 -6.01
CA ALA A 157 -4.98 -8.92 -6.94
C ALA A 157 -6.31 -8.94 -6.16
N ASP A 158 -7.03 -7.82 -6.15
CA ASP A 158 -8.32 -7.72 -5.47
C ASP A 158 -9.44 -8.42 -6.28
N ALA A 159 -10.29 -9.14 -5.54
CA ALA A 159 -11.53 -9.84 -5.92
C ALA A 159 -11.42 -11.14 -6.75
N ASP A 160 -11.07 -12.25 -6.08
CA ASP A 160 -11.97 -13.41 -5.84
C ASP A 160 -11.30 -14.80 -5.82
N VAL A 161 -10.01 -14.96 -6.14
CA VAL A 161 -9.38 -16.31 -6.14
C VAL A 161 -7.89 -16.36 -5.78
N GLU A 162 -7.15 -15.26 -5.71
CA GLU A 162 -5.67 -15.27 -5.51
C GLU A 162 -5.27 -14.41 -4.31
N VAL A 163 -4.65 -15.02 -3.31
CA VAL A 163 -4.29 -14.33 -2.07
C VAL A 163 -2.96 -13.59 -2.20
N CYS A 164 -2.05 -14.11 -3.03
CA CYS A 164 -0.84 -13.40 -3.36
C CYS A 164 -0.13 -14.00 -4.58
N THR A 165 0.46 -13.14 -5.41
CA THR A 165 1.56 -13.51 -6.32
C THR A 165 2.82 -12.72 -5.98
N LEU A 166 3.91 -13.44 -5.74
CA LEU A 166 5.26 -12.91 -5.58
C LEU A 166 6.08 -13.23 -6.83
N ARG A 167 6.51 -12.19 -7.56
CA ARG A 167 7.47 -12.32 -8.65
C ARG A 167 8.87 -12.03 -8.13
N ILE A 168 9.85 -12.81 -8.56
CA ILE A 168 11.23 -12.71 -8.11
C ILE A 168 12.09 -12.49 -9.35
N MET A 169 12.89 -11.42 -9.32
CA MET A 169 13.64 -10.90 -10.46
C MET A 169 15.13 -11.08 -10.20
N ALA A 170 15.91 -11.33 -11.25
CA ALA A 170 17.35 -11.09 -11.20
C ALA A 170 17.64 -9.59 -11.45
N PRO A 171 18.74 -9.05 -10.90
CA PRO A 171 19.11 -7.67 -11.10
C PRO A 171 19.28 -7.33 -12.58
N GLY A 172 18.45 -6.40 -13.08
CA GLY A 172 18.52 -5.93 -14.46
C GLY A 172 17.65 -6.69 -15.47
N ASP A 173 16.91 -7.72 -15.03
CA ASP A 173 16.00 -8.47 -15.89
C ASP A 173 14.59 -7.87 -15.92
N GLU A 174 13.95 -7.93 -17.09
CA GLU A 174 12.56 -7.54 -17.28
C GLU A 174 11.58 -8.69 -17.04
N SER A 175 12.07 -9.94 -16.97
CA SER A 175 11.27 -11.16 -16.79
C SER A 175 11.54 -11.82 -15.43
N PRO A 176 10.50 -12.40 -14.78
CA PRO A 176 10.67 -13.06 -13.50
C PRO A 176 11.45 -14.36 -13.63
N VAL A 177 12.49 -14.51 -12.81
CA VAL A 177 13.29 -15.74 -12.70
C VAL A 177 12.55 -16.78 -11.87
N ALA A 178 11.71 -16.35 -10.94
CA ALA A 178 10.76 -17.20 -10.24
C ALA A 178 9.44 -16.47 -9.97
N ALA A 179 8.35 -17.22 -9.87
CA ALA A 179 7.06 -16.71 -9.43
C ALA A 179 6.37 -17.71 -8.50
N ILE A 180 5.84 -17.21 -7.38
CA ILE A 180 5.09 -17.99 -6.39
C ILE A 180 3.69 -17.40 -6.33
N SER A 181 2.67 -18.23 -6.56
CA SER A 181 1.26 -17.84 -6.47
C SER A 181 0.54 -18.71 -5.46
N VAL A 182 -0.18 -18.09 -4.52
CA VAL A 182 -0.90 -18.76 -3.42
C VAL A 182 -2.37 -18.38 -3.48
N HIS A 183 -3.22 -19.38 -3.35
CA HIS A 183 -4.66 -19.27 -3.44
C HIS A 183 -5.28 -19.96 -2.21
N GLU A 184 -5.98 -19.20 -1.36
CA GLU A 184 -6.61 -19.75 -0.15
C GLU A 184 -7.95 -20.41 -0.44
N ASP A 185 -8.66 -20.01 -1.49
CA ASP A 185 -9.98 -20.54 -1.81
C ASP A 185 -10.10 -20.97 -3.28
N TYR A 186 -10.77 -22.10 -3.50
CA TYR A 186 -11.21 -22.60 -4.81
C TYR A 186 -10.14 -22.65 -5.91
N PHE A 187 -8.88 -22.94 -5.55
CA PHE A 187 -7.77 -22.93 -6.51
C PHE A 187 -7.87 -23.97 -7.63
N ARG A 188 -8.76 -24.97 -7.48
CA ARG A 188 -8.90 -26.10 -8.42
C ARG A 188 -8.92 -25.68 -9.89
N GLY A 189 -9.73 -24.68 -10.25
CA GLY A 189 -9.82 -24.21 -11.64
C GLY A 189 -8.52 -23.60 -12.16
N GLY A 190 -7.82 -22.83 -11.32
CA GLY A 190 -6.51 -22.25 -11.65
C GLY A 190 -5.42 -23.31 -11.76
N TYR A 191 -5.44 -24.29 -10.86
CA TYR A 191 -4.53 -25.45 -10.89
C TYR A 191 -4.69 -26.27 -12.17
N ASP A 192 -5.91 -26.66 -12.52
CA ASP A 192 -6.19 -27.45 -13.72
C ASP A 192 -5.83 -26.67 -15.00
N PHE A 193 -6.07 -25.35 -15.02
CA PHE A 193 -5.68 -24.47 -16.12
C PHE A 193 -4.15 -24.35 -16.30
N LYS A 194 -3.39 -24.20 -15.20
CA LYS A 194 -1.93 -24.13 -15.25
C LYS A 194 -1.34 -25.50 -15.64
N ARG A 195 -1.88 -26.59 -15.08
CA ARG A 195 -1.51 -27.97 -15.44
C ARG A 195 -1.68 -28.26 -16.92
N ALA A 196 -2.78 -27.82 -17.53
CA ALA A 196 -3.06 -28.05 -18.96
C ALA A 196 -2.04 -27.40 -19.92
N ARG A 197 -1.18 -26.49 -19.43
CA ARG A 197 -0.14 -25.81 -20.22
C ARG A 197 1.24 -26.44 -20.10
N LEU A 198 1.38 -27.46 -19.26
CA LEU A 198 2.63 -28.19 -19.11
C LEU A 198 2.87 -29.11 -20.31
N SER A 199 4.11 -29.16 -20.78
CA SER A 199 4.56 -30.13 -21.79
C SER A 199 4.92 -31.48 -21.18
N GLU A 200 5.33 -31.48 -19.91
CA GLU A 200 5.69 -32.68 -19.15
C GLU A 200 5.06 -32.61 -17.76
N GLU A 201 4.60 -33.75 -17.24
CA GLU A 201 4.01 -33.86 -15.91
C GLU A 201 4.57 -35.08 -15.18
N THR A 202 5.00 -34.88 -13.94
CA THR A 202 5.39 -35.94 -13.01
C THR A 202 4.68 -35.71 -11.67
N PRO A 203 3.92 -36.68 -11.15
CA PRO A 203 3.30 -36.57 -9.84
C PRO A 203 4.36 -36.38 -8.74
N VAL A 204 4.06 -35.52 -7.75
CA VAL A 204 4.90 -35.32 -6.57
C VAL A 204 4.18 -35.91 -5.37
N PRO A 205 4.56 -37.12 -4.90
CA PRO A 205 3.89 -37.73 -3.77
C PRO A 205 4.15 -36.95 -2.47
N ASN A 206 3.21 -37.06 -1.54
CA ASN A 206 3.30 -36.50 -0.18
C ASN A 206 3.44 -34.97 -0.13
N LEU A 207 2.94 -34.25 -1.14
CA LEU A 207 2.79 -32.80 -1.12
C LEU A 207 1.31 -32.47 -1.32
N GLY A 208 0.64 -32.02 -0.26
CA GLY A 208 -0.79 -31.74 -0.27
C GLY A 208 -1.68 -32.94 -0.63
N THR A 209 -2.90 -32.66 -1.07
CA THR A 209 -3.87 -33.67 -1.56
C THR A 209 -3.60 -34.09 -3.00
N GLU A 210 -3.07 -33.18 -3.82
CA GLU A 210 -2.66 -33.44 -5.20
C GLU A 210 -1.49 -32.52 -5.52
N ALA A 211 -0.42 -33.06 -6.09
CA ALA A 211 0.73 -32.26 -6.51
C ALA A 211 1.42 -32.86 -7.72
N LEU A 212 2.03 -31.97 -8.49
CA LEU A 212 2.80 -32.31 -9.66
C LEU A 212 3.99 -31.36 -9.81
N ARG A 213 4.99 -31.85 -10.53
CA ARG A 213 6.02 -31.03 -11.15
C ARG A 213 5.94 -31.20 -12.65
N GLY A 214 6.34 -30.18 -13.38
CA GLY A 214 6.33 -30.22 -14.84
C GLY A 214 7.19 -29.15 -15.46
N ARG A 215 7.20 -29.13 -16.79
CA ARG A 215 7.92 -28.14 -17.60
C ARG A 215 6.96 -27.49 -18.58
N GLY A 216 7.21 -26.23 -18.91
CA GLY A 216 6.41 -25.49 -19.88
C GLY A 216 6.87 -24.05 -20.04
N GLY A 217 6.89 -23.56 -21.29
CA GLY A 217 7.19 -22.14 -21.56
C GLY A 217 8.57 -21.65 -21.12
N GLY A 218 9.55 -22.54 -20.95
CA GLY A 218 10.90 -22.21 -20.44
C GLY A 218 11.02 -22.21 -18.92
N TYR A 219 10.07 -22.82 -18.21
CA TYR A 219 10.06 -22.88 -16.75
C TYR A 219 9.80 -24.29 -16.24
N HIS A 220 10.45 -24.60 -15.12
CA HIS A 220 10.02 -25.63 -14.21
C HIS A 220 8.82 -25.14 -13.40
N HIS A 221 7.85 -26.04 -13.20
CA HIS A 221 6.64 -25.76 -12.46
C HIS A 221 6.46 -26.79 -11.34
N VAL A 222 6.02 -26.31 -10.18
CA VAL A 222 5.57 -27.14 -9.07
C VAL A 222 4.22 -26.62 -8.61
N GLY A 223 3.17 -27.40 -8.84
CA GLY A 223 1.82 -27.08 -8.43
C GLY A 223 1.33 -28.06 -7.39
N PHE A 224 0.61 -27.58 -6.37
CA PHE A 224 -0.04 -28.45 -5.41
C PHE A 224 -1.34 -27.88 -4.84
N LEU A 225 -2.21 -28.78 -4.42
CA LEU A 225 -3.49 -28.51 -3.78
C LEU A 225 -3.46 -28.98 -2.33
N VAL A 226 -3.98 -28.14 -1.43
CA VAL A 226 -4.36 -28.49 -0.07
C VAL A 226 -5.82 -28.07 0.06
N ALA A 227 -6.72 -28.90 -0.46
CA ALA A 227 -8.09 -28.50 -0.77
C ALA A 227 -8.79 -27.82 0.43
N PRO A 228 -9.45 -26.66 0.23
CA PRO A 228 -9.80 -26.02 -1.06
C PRO A 228 -8.69 -25.12 -1.66
N SER A 229 -7.58 -24.97 -0.95
CA SER A 229 -6.48 -24.05 -1.25
C SER A 229 -5.40 -24.70 -2.13
N GLY A 230 -4.41 -23.92 -2.53
CA GLY A 230 -3.18 -24.46 -3.10
C GLY A 230 -2.23 -23.38 -3.59
N ALA A 231 -1.13 -23.82 -4.18
CA ALA A 231 -0.10 -22.92 -4.66
C ALA A 231 0.54 -23.43 -5.96
N TRP A 232 1.17 -22.49 -6.67
CA TRP A 232 1.90 -22.77 -7.89
C TRP A 232 3.20 -21.97 -7.91
N VAL A 233 4.31 -22.70 -8.03
CA VAL A 233 5.66 -22.17 -8.12
C VAL A 233 6.16 -22.38 -9.55
N GLN A 234 6.77 -21.34 -10.09
CA GLN A 234 7.39 -21.28 -11.40
C GLN A 234 8.86 -20.87 -11.22
N LEU A 235 9.78 -21.59 -11.84
CA LEU A 235 11.23 -21.41 -11.74
C LEU A 235 11.81 -21.43 -13.16
N SER A 236 12.60 -20.43 -13.56
CA SER A 236 13.19 -20.36 -14.90
C SER A 236 14.17 -21.53 -15.11
N GLU A 237 14.05 -22.22 -16.25
CA GLU A 237 15.00 -23.29 -16.65
C GLU A 237 16.41 -22.75 -16.89
N GLU A 238 16.57 -21.44 -17.11
CA GLU A 238 17.89 -20.81 -17.27
C GLU A 238 18.63 -20.65 -15.94
N ALA A 239 17.90 -20.59 -14.82
CA ALA A 239 18.44 -20.26 -13.50
C ALA A 239 18.36 -21.40 -12.48
N PHE A 240 17.48 -22.38 -12.70
CA PHE A 240 17.25 -23.49 -11.78
C PHE A 240 17.30 -24.81 -12.54
N ASP A 241 18.00 -25.80 -11.99
CA ASP A 241 18.05 -27.15 -12.53
C ASP A 241 17.08 -28.12 -11.83
N ASP A 242 17.03 -29.37 -12.27
CA ASP A 242 16.15 -30.39 -11.67
C ASP A 242 16.47 -30.67 -10.19
N ALA A 243 17.72 -30.50 -9.76
CA ALA A 243 18.11 -30.70 -8.36
C ALA A 243 17.62 -29.53 -7.51
N ASP A 244 17.68 -28.30 -8.03
CA ASP A 244 17.12 -27.11 -7.39
C ASP A 244 15.60 -27.23 -7.24
N VAL A 245 14.91 -27.72 -8.27
CA VAL A 245 13.47 -27.97 -8.22
C VAL A 245 13.11 -28.98 -7.14
N GLU A 246 13.89 -30.06 -6.98
CA GLU A 246 13.67 -31.03 -5.91
C GLU A 246 13.91 -30.41 -4.53
N ALA A 247 14.93 -29.56 -4.37
CA ALA A 247 15.16 -28.84 -3.13
C ALA A 247 13.98 -27.91 -2.78
N VAL A 248 13.39 -27.24 -3.78
CA VAL A 248 12.17 -26.44 -3.60
C VAL A 248 10.98 -27.32 -3.20
N ILE A 249 10.81 -28.49 -3.82
CA ILE A 249 9.75 -29.44 -3.45
C ILE A 249 9.86 -29.86 -1.98
N GLU A 250 11.06 -30.15 -1.48
CA GLU A 250 11.25 -30.50 -0.06
C GLU A 250 10.84 -29.35 0.86
N ARG A 251 11.20 -28.10 0.53
CA ARG A 251 10.75 -26.92 1.28
C ARG A 251 9.23 -26.78 1.27
N LEU A 252 8.60 -27.01 0.13
CA LEU A 252 7.15 -26.97 0.01
C LEU A 252 6.49 -28.07 0.86
N ARG A 253 7.08 -29.27 0.97
CA ARG A 253 6.53 -30.33 1.86
C ARG A 253 6.54 -29.94 3.32
N GLU A 254 7.61 -29.27 3.79
CA GLU A 254 7.71 -28.77 5.17
C GLU A 254 6.65 -27.68 5.48
N ARG A 255 6.17 -27.00 4.44
CA ARG A 255 5.48 -25.70 4.54
C ARG A 255 4.08 -25.66 3.95
N ALA A 256 3.65 -26.72 3.26
CA ALA A 256 2.36 -26.77 2.56
C ALA A 256 1.17 -26.58 3.50
N SER A 257 1.27 -27.01 4.77
CA SER A 257 0.23 -26.81 5.78
C SER A 257 -0.02 -25.34 6.12
N MET A 258 0.92 -24.43 5.82
CA MET A 258 0.71 -22.99 6.04
C MET A 258 -0.32 -22.37 5.08
N ILE A 259 -0.66 -23.08 3.99
CA ILE A 259 -1.68 -22.64 3.02
C ILE A 259 -3.08 -23.09 3.44
N GLU A 260 -3.22 -23.97 4.43
CA GLU A 260 -4.54 -24.38 4.92
C GLU A 260 -5.39 -23.15 5.31
N PRO A 261 -6.70 -23.18 5.02
CA PRO A 261 -7.60 -22.10 5.43
C PRO A 261 -7.48 -21.93 6.93
N TYR A 262 -7.40 -20.68 7.39
CA TYR A 262 -7.36 -20.39 8.81
C TYR A 262 -8.71 -20.80 9.41
N ASP A 263 -8.76 -21.93 10.11
CA ASP A 263 -9.92 -22.36 10.89
C ASP A 263 -10.10 -21.36 12.05
N GLY A 264 -10.78 -20.24 11.77
CA GLY A 264 -11.22 -19.27 12.76
C GLY A 264 -12.32 -19.81 13.66
#